data_AF-A0A7S0HID7-F1
#
_entry.id   AF-A0A7S0HID7-F1
#
_cell.length_a   1.000
_cell.length_b   1.000
_cell.length_c   1.000
_cell.angle_alpha   90.00
_cell.angle_beta   90.00
_cell.angle_gamma   90.00
#
_symmetry.space_group_name_H-M   'P 1'
#
loop_
_entity.id
_entity.type
_entity.pdbx_description
1 polymer ?
#
loop_
_entity_poly.entity_id
_entity_poly.type
_entity_poly.pdbx_seq_one_letter_code
_entity_poly.pdbx_strand_id
1 'polypeptide(L)'
;SEAWERQADDDFFDSLDKNRDAKEEAKRTQIKQRRQSEEAKHQAAEEAEEEKVKRQYLKAKRRFMQQRRAAKDYTKNAFARMDAHQAHLRSDSFVGFKSIEAKELAKEVERDHPNESASQIAARALKLLHVIMKSRRQSPSLPHLDSVGPIGPVGDVQ
;
A
#
# COMPACT_ATOMS: atom_id res chain seq x y z
N SER A 1 12.05 53.44 19.67
CA SER A 1 12.38 54.44 20.70
C SER A 1 12.82 53.81 22.03
N GLU A 2 12.75 52.49 22.26
CA GLU A 2 13.02 51.89 23.58
C GLU A 2 14.46 51.36 23.79
N ALA A 3 15.28 51.30 22.74
CA ALA A 3 16.63 50.74 22.85
C ALA A 3 17.59 51.66 23.61
N TRP A 4 17.45 52.98 23.46
CA TRP A 4 18.32 53.96 24.12
C TRP A 4 17.96 54.16 25.60
N GLU A 5 16.68 54.02 25.97
CA GLU A 5 16.25 54.06 27.38
C GLU A 5 16.77 52.86 28.17
N ARG A 6 16.71 51.64 27.60
CA ARG A 6 17.32 50.46 28.24
C ARG A 6 18.83 50.61 28.44
N GLN A 7 19.50 51.24 27.47
CA GLN A 7 20.95 51.45 27.54
C GLN A 7 21.33 52.51 28.58
N ALA A 8 20.51 53.56 28.74
CA ALA A 8 20.69 54.56 29.78
C ALA A 8 20.41 54.00 31.19
N ASP A 9 19.41 53.12 31.32
CA ASP A 9 19.13 52.41 32.58
C ASP A 9 20.27 51.44 32.93
N ASP A 10 20.76 50.65 31.98
CA ASP A 10 21.91 49.75 32.18
C ASP A 10 23.16 50.53 32.61
N ASP A 11 23.48 51.64 31.94
CA ASP A 11 24.61 52.51 32.28
C ASP A 11 24.47 53.17 33.67
N PHE A 12 23.24 53.50 34.08
CA PHE A 12 22.93 54.05 35.41
C PHE A 12 23.15 53.01 36.51
N PHE A 13 22.63 51.79 36.35
CA PHE A 13 22.82 50.72 37.35
C PHE A 13 24.27 50.24 37.41
N ASP A 14 24.98 50.18 36.28
CA ASP A 14 26.43 49.91 36.25
C ASP A 14 27.22 51.00 36.98
N SER A 15 26.80 52.27 36.91
CA SER A 15 27.45 53.36 37.65
C SER A 15 27.32 53.24 39.18
N LEU A 16 26.25 52.61 39.68
CA LEU A 16 26.03 52.35 41.11
C LEU A 16 26.87 51.19 41.64
N ASP A 17 27.26 50.23 40.78
CA ASP A 17 28.06 49.07 41.18
C ASP A 17 29.59 49.39 41.22
N LYS A 18 30.04 50.53 40.66
CA LYS A 18 31.47 50.93 40.58
C LYS A 18 32.18 51.19 41.92
N ASN A 19 31.45 51.35 43.02
CA ASN A 19 32.00 51.60 44.37
C ASN A 19 31.91 50.38 45.30
N ARG A 20 31.66 49.19 44.76
CA ARG A 20 31.39 47.99 45.53
C ARG A 20 32.66 47.17 45.75
N ASP A 21 32.81 46.60 46.94
CA ASP A 21 34.02 45.86 47.33
C ASP A 21 34.42 44.79 46.28
N ALA A 22 35.68 44.78 45.84
CA ALA A 22 36.21 43.80 44.90
C ALA A 22 35.98 42.32 45.32
N LYS A 23 35.76 42.09 46.62
CA LYS A 23 35.37 40.77 47.17
C LYS A 23 33.93 40.38 46.82
N GLU A 24 33.01 41.31 46.70
CA GLU A 24 31.64 41.05 46.25
C GLU A 24 31.57 40.77 44.75
N GLU A 25 32.35 41.51 43.93
CA GLU A 25 32.47 41.23 42.50
C GLU A 25 33.06 39.84 42.22
N ALA A 26 34.10 39.45 42.96
CA ALA A 26 34.68 38.11 42.87
C ALA A 26 33.67 37.01 43.25
N LYS A 27 32.83 37.22 44.27
CA LYS A 27 31.77 36.27 44.63
C LYS A 27 30.68 36.19 43.56
N ARG A 28 30.27 37.34 42.99
CA ARG A 28 29.25 37.41 41.93
C ARG A 28 29.70 36.72 40.65
N THR A 29 30.94 36.94 40.24
CA THR A 29 31.53 36.25 39.07
C THR A 29 31.59 34.74 39.30
N GLN A 30 31.97 34.28 40.50
CA GLN A 30 31.93 32.86 40.86
C GLN A 30 30.53 32.25 40.80
N ILE A 31 29.51 32.98 41.30
CA ILE A 31 28.10 32.54 41.23
C ILE A 31 27.62 32.50 39.78
N LYS A 32 27.95 33.51 38.96
CA LYS A 32 27.61 33.54 37.52
C LYS A 32 28.26 32.36 36.78
N GLN A 33 29.55 32.11 37.00
CA GLN A 33 30.26 30.98 36.39
C GLN A 33 29.66 29.64 36.81
N ARG A 34 29.30 29.49 38.09
CA ARG A 34 28.64 28.27 38.57
C ARG A 34 27.30 28.05 37.88
N ARG A 35 26.44 29.07 37.82
CA ARG A 35 25.15 29.01 37.13
C ARG A 35 25.32 28.65 35.66
N GLN A 36 26.24 29.31 34.94
CA GLN A 36 26.52 28.99 33.53
C GLN A 36 26.99 27.54 33.34
N SER A 37 27.80 27.03 34.27
CA SER A 37 28.26 25.63 34.20
C SER A 37 27.14 24.62 34.49
N GLU A 38 26.21 24.95 35.37
CA GLU A 38 25.03 24.11 35.68
C GLU A 38 24.03 24.13 34.51
N GLU A 39 23.83 25.29 33.89
CA GLU A 39 22.96 25.48 32.73
C GLU A 39 23.51 24.79 31.48
N ALA A 40 24.83 24.86 31.24
CA ALA A 40 25.49 24.12 30.17
C ALA A 40 25.38 22.60 30.36
N LYS A 41 25.49 22.10 31.60
CA LYS A 41 25.27 20.67 31.90
C LYS A 41 23.83 20.25 31.67
N HIS A 42 22.87 21.11 32.01
CA HIS A 42 21.45 20.85 31.78
C HIS A 42 21.15 20.77 30.28
N GLN A 43 21.61 21.75 29.50
CA GLN A 43 21.44 21.76 28.05
C GLN A 43 22.07 20.54 27.39
N ALA A 44 23.28 20.16 27.79
CA ALA A 44 23.92 18.94 27.27
C ALA A 44 23.13 17.66 27.61
N ALA A 45 22.47 17.60 28.77
CA ALA A 45 21.61 16.48 29.14
C ALA A 45 20.32 16.45 28.31
N GLU A 46 19.70 17.62 28.08
CA GLU A 46 18.50 17.75 27.23
C GLU A 46 18.80 17.35 25.79
N GLU A 47 19.90 17.83 25.22
CA GLU A 47 20.34 17.46 23.86
C GLU A 47 20.55 15.94 23.73
N ALA A 48 21.15 15.30 24.75
CA ALA A 48 21.36 13.86 24.76
C ALA A 48 20.04 13.08 24.82
N GLU A 49 19.04 13.54 25.59
CA GLU A 49 17.70 12.92 25.62
C GLU A 49 16.94 13.15 24.31
N GLU A 50 17.00 14.35 23.75
CA GLU A 50 16.43 14.63 22.43
C GLU A 50 17.02 13.71 21.36
N GLU A 51 18.32 13.46 21.38
CA GLU A 51 18.96 12.57 20.42
C GLU A 51 18.47 11.13 20.58
N LYS A 52 18.28 10.64 21.81
CA LYS A 52 17.69 9.31 22.07
C LYS A 52 16.28 9.22 21.49
N VAL A 53 15.44 10.23 21.73
CA VAL A 53 14.06 10.28 21.20
C VAL A 53 14.06 10.34 19.68
N LYS A 54 14.92 11.19 19.07
CA LYS A 54 15.07 11.29 17.61
C LYS A 54 15.47 9.95 16.99
N ARG A 55 16.42 9.23 17.60
CA ARG A 55 16.84 7.88 17.13
C ARG A 55 15.68 6.87 17.19
N GLN A 56 14.90 6.87 18.27
CA GLN A 56 13.72 5.99 18.38
C GLN A 56 12.66 6.33 17.34
N TYR A 57 12.38 7.62 17.14
CA TYR A 57 11.44 8.09 16.11
C TYR A 57 11.88 7.67 14.70
N LEU A 58 13.16 7.84 14.35
CA LEU A 58 13.69 7.41 13.06
C LEU A 58 13.55 5.89 12.84
N LYS A 59 13.76 5.09 13.90
CA LYS A 59 13.55 3.64 13.86
C LYS A 59 12.08 3.28 13.64
N ALA A 60 11.16 3.95 14.34
CA ALA A 60 9.72 3.79 14.16
C ALA A 60 9.28 4.17 12.73
N LYS A 61 9.77 5.31 12.21
CA LYS A 61 9.51 5.77 10.84
C LYS A 61 9.98 4.75 9.80
N ARG A 62 11.16 4.16 9.97
CA ARG A 62 11.67 3.09 9.08
C ARG A 62 10.74 1.87 9.08
N ARG A 63 10.33 1.40 10.27
CA ARG A 63 9.40 0.26 10.41
C ARG A 63 8.05 0.54 9.74
N PHE A 64 7.50 1.73 9.95
CA PHE A 64 6.26 2.15 9.31
C PHE A 64 6.36 2.13 7.78
N MET A 65 7.45 2.67 7.22
CA MET A 65 7.65 2.66 5.77
C MET A 65 7.81 1.25 5.19
N GLN A 66 8.45 0.33 5.93
CA GLN A 66 8.54 -1.08 5.54
C GLN A 66 7.16 -1.76 5.56
N GLN A 67 6.38 -1.57 6.63
CA GLN A 67 5.01 -2.08 6.72
C GLN A 67 4.13 -1.54 5.60
N ARG A 68 4.26 -0.25 5.26
CA ARG A 68 3.51 0.38 4.16
C ARG A 68 3.86 -0.22 2.81
N ARG A 69 5.12 -0.59 2.57
CA ARG A 69 5.53 -1.30 1.34
C ARG A 69 4.93 -2.71 1.30
N ALA A 70 5.09 -3.47 2.38
CA ALA A 70 4.52 -4.82 2.48
C ALA A 70 3.00 -4.84 2.29
N ALA A 71 2.27 -3.86 2.83
CA ALA A 71 0.84 -3.73 2.63
C ALA A 71 0.48 -3.48 1.15
N LYS A 72 1.23 -2.63 0.45
CA LYS A 72 1.05 -2.40 -1.00
C LYS A 72 1.32 -3.66 -1.83
N ASP A 73 2.36 -4.40 -1.47
CA ASP A 73 2.70 -5.64 -2.17
C ASP A 73 1.62 -6.71 -1.92
N TYR A 74 1.13 -6.81 -0.69
CA TYR A 74 0.01 -7.69 -0.35
C TYR A 74 -1.25 -7.35 -1.13
N THR A 75 -1.66 -6.08 -1.19
CA THR A 75 -2.87 -5.69 -1.92
C THR A 75 -2.72 -5.94 -3.41
N LYS A 76 -1.56 -5.62 -4.01
CA LYS A 76 -1.29 -5.92 -5.42
C LYS A 76 -1.39 -7.41 -5.72
N ASN A 77 -0.80 -8.26 -4.88
CA ASN A 77 -0.86 -9.72 -5.04
C ASN A 77 -2.27 -10.28 -4.76
N ALA A 78 -3.01 -9.71 -3.80
CA ALA A 78 -4.37 -10.10 -3.50
C ALA A 78 -5.32 -9.79 -4.68
N PHE A 79 -5.22 -8.61 -5.27
CA PHE A 79 -5.98 -8.25 -6.47
C PHE A 79 -5.66 -9.18 -7.64
N ALA A 80 -4.37 -9.46 -7.88
CA ALA A 80 -3.98 -10.40 -8.94
C ALA A 80 -4.59 -11.80 -8.75
N ARG A 81 -4.65 -12.30 -7.50
CA ARG A 81 -5.31 -13.57 -7.18
C ARG A 81 -6.83 -13.52 -7.37
N MET A 82 -7.47 -12.41 -7.01
CA MET A 82 -8.91 -12.21 -7.23
C MET A 82 -9.24 -12.15 -8.72
N ASP A 83 -8.43 -11.44 -9.51
CA ASP A 83 -8.61 -11.35 -10.96
C ASP A 83 -8.42 -12.72 -11.63
N ALA A 84 -7.44 -13.51 -11.19
CA ALA A 84 -7.26 -14.89 -11.66
C ALA A 84 -8.49 -15.76 -11.32
N HIS A 85 -9.01 -15.66 -10.09
CA HIS A 85 -10.21 -16.39 -9.69
C HIS A 85 -11.46 -15.96 -10.49
N GLN A 86 -11.62 -14.65 -10.76
CA GLN A 86 -12.69 -14.15 -11.62
C GLN A 86 -12.52 -14.59 -13.08
N ALA A 87 -11.30 -14.68 -13.60
CA ALA A 87 -11.03 -15.16 -14.94
C ALA A 87 -11.49 -16.62 -15.11
N HIS A 88 -11.26 -17.49 -14.11
CA HIS A 88 -11.79 -18.85 -14.11
C HIS A 88 -13.33 -18.88 -14.13
N LEU A 89 -13.99 -18.08 -13.27
CA LEU A 89 -15.46 -17.97 -13.26
C LEU A 89 -16.02 -17.43 -14.58
N ARG A 90 -15.33 -16.50 -15.24
CA ARG A 90 -15.70 -16.01 -16.57
C ARG A 90 -15.42 -17.03 -17.67
N SER A 91 -14.38 -17.85 -17.56
CA SER A 91 -14.18 -18.96 -18.50
C SER A 91 -15.27 -20.04 -18.37
N ASP A 92 -15.79 -20.27 -17.16
CA ASP A 92 -16.94 -21.15 -16.90
C ASP A 92 -18.28 -20.52 -17.31
N SER A 93 -18.35 -19.22 -17.59
CA SER A 93 -19.55 -18.62 -18.18
C SER A 93 -19.86 -19.15 -19.59
N PHE A 94 -18.88 -19.76 -20.28
CA PHE A 94 -19.13 -20.54 -21.50
C PHE A 94 -19.94 -21.82 -21.20
N VAL A 95 -19.79 -22.42 -20.01
CA VAL A 95 -20.64 -23.51 -19.53
C VAL A 95 -22.02 -22.98 -19.11
N GLY A 96 -22.07 -21.78 -18.51
CA GLY A 96 -23.32 -21.08 -18.19
C GLY A 96 -24.18 -20.79 -19.42
N PHE A 97 -23.59 -20.26 -20.50
CA PHE A 97 -24.27 -20.00 -21.77
C PHE A 97 -24.79 -21.30 -22.41
N LYS A 98 -23.98 -22.36 -22.44
CA LYS A 98 -24.42 -23.70 -22.87
C LYS A 98 -25.58 -24.25 -22.03
N SER A 99 -25.62 -23.96 -20.74
CA SER A 99 -26.69 -24.45 -19.86
C SER A 99 -28.02 -23.70 -20.08
N ILE A 100 -27.97 -22.43 -20.47
CA ILE A 100 -29.15 -21.63 -20.79
C ILE A 100 -29.68 -22.02 -22.17
N GLU A 101 -28.81 -22.07 -23.19
CA GLU A 101 -29.18 -22.53 -24.53
C GLU A 101 -29.71 -23.97 -24.51
N ALA A 102 -29.09 -24.87 -23.72
CA ALA A 102 -29.58 -26.25 -23.57
C ALA A 102 -30.98 -26.33 -22.94
N LYS A 103 -31.29 -25.45 -21.98
CA LYS A 103 -32.61 -25.40 -21.33
C LYS A 103 -33.68 -24.85 -22.27
N GLU A 104 -33.36 -23.84 -23.05
CA GLU A 104 -34.27 -23.29 -24.07
C GLU A 104 -34.53 -24.32 -25.16
N LEU A 105 -33.50 -25.01 -25.64
CA LEU A 105 -33.63 -26.09 -26.62
C LEU A 105 -34.45 -27.27 -26.08
N ALA A 106 -34.29 -27.62 -24.81
CA ALA A 106 -35.08 -28.68 -24.18
C ALA A 106 -36.57 -28.31 -24.12
N LYS A 107 -36.92 -27.05 -23.86
CA LYS A 107 -38.30 -26.56 -23.90
C LYS A 107 -38.89 -26.59 -25.31
N GLU A 108 -38.08 -26.28 -26.34
CA GLU A 108 -38.51 -26.37 -27.74
C GLU A 108 -38.77 -27.84 -28.15
N VAL A 109 -37.88 -28.76 -27.76
CA VAL A 109 -38.03 -30.20 -28.02
C VAL A 109 -39.25 -30.77 -27.29
N GLU A 110 -39.51 -30.35 -26.06
CA GLU A 110 -40.70 -30.75 -25.30
C GLU A 110 -42.00 -30.28 -25.98
N ARG A 111 -42.00 -29.08 -26.58
CA ARG A 111 -43.15 -28.56 -27.34
C ARG A 111 -43.43 -29.38 -28.60
N ASP A 112 -42.38 -29.79 -29.30
CA ASP A 112 -42.50 -30.53 -30.55
C ASP A 112 -42.70 -32.05 -30.32
N HIS A 113 -42.32 -32.55 -29.14
CA HIS A 113 -42.45 -33.96 -28.72
C HIS A 113 -42.99 -34.11 -27.29
N PRO A 114 -44.27 -33.74 -27.04
CA PRO A 114 -44.85 -33.69 -25.70
C PRO A 114 -45.05 -35.06 -25.04
N ASN A 115 -44.99 -36.14 -25.82
CA ASN A 115 -45.20 -37.51 -25.35
C ASN A 115 -43.88 -38.26 -25.04
N GLU A 116 -42.73 -37.63 -25.20
CA GLU A 116 -41.43 -38.23 -24.88
C GLU A 116 -41.08 -38.06 -23.40
N SER A 117 -40.33 -39.01 -22.85
CA SER A 117 -39.85 -38.90 -21.47
C SER A 117 -38.79 -37.80 -21.34
N ALA A 118 -38.69 -37.17 -20.16
CA ALA A 118 -37.73 -36.08 -19.92
C ALA A 118 -36.27 -36.44 -20.26
N SER A 119 -35.89 -37.71 -20.09
CA SER A 119 -34.55 -38.20 -20.47
C SER A 119 -34.34 -38.26 -21.99
N GLN A 120 -35.38 -38.57 -22.77
CA GLN A 120 -35.35 -38.56 -24.24
C GLN A 120 -35.32 -37.13 -24.79
N ILE A 121 -36.10 -36.24 -24.20
CA ILE A 121 -36.12 -34.80 -24.52
C ILE A 121 -34.74 -34.19 -24.27
N ALA A 122 -34.15 -34.44 -23.10
CA ALA A 122 -32.80 -33.97 -22.77
C ALA A 122 -31.74 -34.52 -23.73
N ALA A 123 -31.82 -35.81 -24.08
CA ALA A 123 -30.89 -36.43 -25.02
C ALA A 123 -30.99 -35.84 -26.45
N ARG A 124 -32.21 -35.53 -26.92
CA ARG A 124 -32.43 -34.85 -28.21
C ARG A 124 -31.93 -33.41 -28.17
N ALA A 125 -32.23 -32.66 -27.11
CA ALA A 125 -31.78 -31.29 -26.94
C ALA A 125 -30.25 -31.20 -26.95
N LEU A 126 -29.55 -32.11 -26.25
CA LEU A 126 -28.09 -32.18 -26.27
C LEU A 126 -27.52 -32.54 -27.66
N LYS A 127 -28.19 -33.42 -28.42
CA LYS A 127 -27.79 -33.74 -29.80
C LYS A 127 -27.94 -32.53 -30.73
N LEU A 128 -29.04 -31.80 -30.64
CA LEU A 128 -29.28 -30.59 -31.44
C LEU A 128 -28.29 -29.47 -31.07
N LEU A 129 -28.02 -29.25 -29.77
CA LEU A 129 -26.99 -28.32 -29.31
C LEU A 129 -25.61 -28.69 -29.89
N HIS A 130 -25.26 -29.97 -29.90
CA HIS A 130 -24.00 -30.45 -30.49
C HIS A 130 -23.91 -30.20 -32.00
N VAL A 131 -25.02 -30.33 -32.72
CA VAL A 131 -25.10 -30.01 -34.16
C VAL A 131 -24.92 -28.50 -34.39
N ILE A 132 -25.61 -27.66 -33.61
CA ILE A 132 -25.49 -26.20 -33.67
C ILE A 132 -24.05 -25.75 -33.33
N MET A 133 -23.42 -26.39 -32.35
CA MET A 133 -22.04 -26.11 -31.99
C MET A 133 -21.04 -26.54 -33.07
N LYS A 134 -21.30 -27.65 -33.78
CA LYS A 134 -20.48 -28.10 -34.91
C LYS A 134 -20.64 -27.23 -36.15
N SER A 135 -21.85 -26.77 -36.46
CA SER A 135 -22.10 -25.86 -37.59
C SER A 135 -21.48 -24.48 -37.36
N ARG A 136 -21.42 -24.00 -36.11
CA ARG A 136 -20.68 -22.78 -35.74
C ARG A 136 -19.15 -22.90 -35.85
N ARG A 137 -18.58 -24.10 -35.96
CA ARG A 137 -17.14 -24.31 -36.25
C ARG A 137 -16.81 -24.33 -37.75
N GLN A 138 -17.83 -24.27 -38.63
CA GLN A 138 -17.67 -24.22 -40.09
C GLN A 138 -17.91 -22.82 -40.69
N SER A 139 -17.91 -21.76 -39.87
CA SER A 139 -17.56 -20.43 -40.37
C SER A 139 -16.06 -20.41 -40.71
N PRO A 140 -15.64 -19.71 -41.78
CA PRO A 140 -14.24 -19.74 -42.24
C PRO A 140 -13.34 -19.27 -41.09
N SER A 141 -12.46 -20.14 -40.63
CA SER A 141 -11.56 -19.88 -39.52
C SER A 141 -10.54 -18.81 -39.90
N LEU A 142 -10.52 -17.69 -39.17
CA LEU A 142 -9.28 -16.96 -38.94
C LEU A 142 -8.30 -17.90 -38.21
N PRO A 143 -7.01 -17.87 -38.55
CA PRO A 143 -6.07 -18.93 -38.16
C PRO A 143 -5.96 -19.05 -36.65
N HIS A 144 -6.08 -20.28 -36.15
CA HIS A 144 -5.66 -20.65 -34.81
C HIS A 144 -4.16 -20.34 -34.68
N LEU A 145 -3.82 -19.37 -33.84
CA LEU A 145 -2.44 -19.21 -33.38
C LEU A 145 -2.10 -20.41 -32.50
N ASP A 146 -1.08 -21.12 -32.94
CA ASP A 146 -0.60 -22.37 -32.38
C ASP A 146 -0.28 -22.27 -30.89
N SER A 147 -0.69 -23.32 -30.20
CA SER A 147 -0.23 -23.71 -28.88
C SER A 147 1.23 -24.16 -28.93
N VAL A 148 2.20 -23.28 -28.62
CA VAL A 148 3.56 -23.65 -28.18
C VAL A 148 4.16 -22.50 -27.33
N GLY A 149 4.13 -22.54 -25.99
CA GLY A 149 5.21 -23.03 -25.12
C GLY A 149 5.60 -21.95 -24.06
N PRO A 150 5.95 -22.29 -22.81
CA PRO A 150 6.23 -21.31 -21.76
C PRO A 150 7.67 -20.78 -21.88
N ILE A 151 7.84 -19.47 -22.01
CA ILE A 151 9.17 -18.85 -21.98
C ILE A 151 9.48 -18.45 -20.53
N GLY A 152 10.15 -19.35 -19.80
CA GLY A 152 10.91 -19.01 -18.60
C GLY A 152 12.16 -18.20 -18.97
N PRO A 153 12.78 -17.48 -18.01
CA PRO A 153 13.91 -16.62 -18.31
C PRO A 153 15.16 -17.47 -18.56
N VAL A 154 15.65 -17.44 -19.80
CA VAL A 154 16.99 -17.93 -20.13
C VAL A 154 17.97 -16.86 -19.68
N GLY A 155 18.63 -17.10 -18.55
CA GLY A 155 19.93 -16.49 -18.29
C GLY A 155 20.95 -17.23 -19.14
N ASP A 156 21.79 -16.48 -19.85
CA ASP A 156 23.24 -16.63 -19.82
C ASP A 156 23.90 -15.53 -20.66
N VAL A 157 24.85 -14.84 -20.04
CA VAL A 157 25.85 -14.01 -20.70
C VAL A 157 27.20 -14.45 -20.14
N GLN A 158 27.92 -15.29 -20.89
CA GLN A 158 29.38 -15.38 -20.94
C GLN A 158 29.80 -15.75 -22.36
#